data_AF-A0A2G4G905-F1
#
_entry.id   AF-A0A2G4G905-F1
#
_cell.length_a   1.000
_cell.length_b   1.000
_cell.length_c   1.000
_cell.angle_alpha   90.00
_cell.angle_beta   90.00
_cell.angle_gamma   90.00
#
_symmetry.space_group_name_H-M   'P 1'
#
loop_
_entity.id
_entity.type
_entity.pdbx_description
1 polymer ?
#
loop_
_entity_poly.entity_id
_entity_poly.type
_entity_poly.pdbx_seq_one_letter_code
_entity_poly.pdbx_strand_id
1 'polypeptide(L)'
;MTNNDITNLKPEDFYTSVAATSRAFWPDPMFGFFSRNAVHEHLMLPNYATAVMRDAVQHGIVEVIIRNGRVVASASWLAPGDAPRPWLQELRVSIRSARGLLKGRNRLKGIKLLDAMAKKHPKEPHWYLGLLGVDPAFQGKGLGGALLTHRLEVCDATHMPAY
;
A
#
# COMPACT_ATOMS: atom_id res chain seq x y z
N MET A 1 -13.35 -21.73 -8.75
CA MET A 1 -12.47 -20.55 -8.76
C MET A 1 -13.26 -19.40 -9.37
N THR A 2 -13.64 -18.40 -8.56
CA THR A 2 -14.26 -17.18 -9.10
C THR A 2 -13.20 -16.45 -9.91
N ASN A 3 -13.44 -16.25 -11.21
CA ASN A 3 -12.55 -15.51 -12.10
C ASN A 3 -12.47 -14.05 -11.60
N ASN A 4 -11.43 -13.77 -10.82
CA ASN A 4 -11.07 -12.43 -10.43
C ASN A 4 -10.16 -11.92 -11.53
N ASP A 5 -10.73 -11.24 -12.53
CA ASP A 5 -9.94 -10.62 -13.60
C ASP A 5 -9.00 -9.59 -12.95
N ILE A 6 -7.78 -10.04 -12.64
CA ILE A 6 -6.71 -9.23 -12.08
C ILE A 6 -6.00 -8.56 -13.24
N THR A 7 -5.87 -7.24 -13.16
CA THR A 7 -5.20 -6.45 -14.19
C THR A 7 -4.24 -5.46 -13.56
N ASN A 8 -3.26 -4.98 -14.32
CA ASN A 8 -2.44 -3.85 -13.89
C ASN A 8 -3.28 -2.57 -13.84
N LEU A 9 -3.00 -1.73 -12.86
CA LEU A 9 -3.66 -0.44 -12.68
C LEU A 9 -3.45 0.44 -13.91
N LYS A 10 -4.55 0.91 -14.49
CA LYS A 10 -4.54 1.89 -15.58
C LYS A 10 -4.58 3.32 -15.05
N PRO A 11 -4.06 4.31 -15.78
CA PRO A 11 -4.09 5.71 -15.35
C PRO A 11 -5.49 6.23 -15.03
N GLU A 12 -6.51 5.84 -15.80
CA GLU A 12 -7.90 6.24 -15.58
C GLU A 12 -8.49 5.71 -14.26
N ASP A 13 -7.99 4.58 -13.76
CA ASP A 13 -8.47 3.91 -12.55
C ASP A 13 -7.71 4.33 -11.28
N PHE A 14 -6.69 5.19 -11.41
CA PHE A 14 -5.79 5.52 -10.31
C PHE A 14 -6.54 6.03 -9.07
N TYR A 15 -7.44 7.00 -9.24
CA TYR A 15 -8.17 7.59 -8.12
C TYR A 15 -9.27 6.68 -7.56
N THR A 16 -9.85 5.80 -8.38
CA THR A 16 -10.82 4.81 -7.89
C THR A 16 -10.13 3.75 -7.03
N SER A 17 -8.91 3.36 -7.39
CA SER A 17 -8.02 2.49 -6.61
C SER A 17 -7.63 3.11 -5.26
N VAL A 18 -7.16 4.37 -5.28
CA VAL A 18 -6.84 5.13 -4.06
C VAL A 18 -8.05 5.17 -3.13
N ALA A 19 -9.24 5.45 -3.67
CA ALA A 19 -10.46 5.55 -2.86
C ALA A 19 -10.88 4.20 -2.26
N ALA A 20 -10.83 3.11 -3.03
CA ALA A 20 -11.14 1.76 -2.55
C ALA A 20 -10.19 1.35 -1.42
N THR A 21 -8.90 1.58 -1.60
CA THR A 21 -7.89 1.25 -0.60
C THR A 21 -8.00 2.13 0.64
N SER A 22 -8.20 3.44 0.48
CA SER A 22 -8.40 4.33 1.63
C SER A 22 -9.59 3.91 2.49
N ARG A 23 -10.69 3.45 1.86
CA ARG A 23 -11.85 2.90 2.59
C ARG A 23 -11.53 1.59 3.29
N ALA A 24 -10.67 0.75 2.71
CA ALA A 24 -10.27 -0.53 3.30
C ALA A 24 -9.53 -0.35 4.64
N PHE A 25 -8.73 0.72 4.76
CA PHE A 25 -7.98 1.06 5.96
C PHE A 25 -8.74 2.01 6.91
N TRP A 26 -10.00 2.33 6.64
CA TRP A 26 -10.85 3.08 7.58
C TRP A 26 -11.71 2.08 8.37
N PRO A 27 -11.67 2.00 9.71
CA PRO A 27 -11.01 2.86 10.70
C PRO A 27 -9.80 2.19 11.40
N ASP A 28 -8.72 1.92 10.66
CA ASP A 28 -7.53 1.30 11.25
C ASP A 28 -6.93 2.22 12.34
N PRO A 29 -6.78 1.71 13.58
CA PRO A 29 -6.34 2.50 14.73
C PRO A 29 -4.92 3.05 14.58
N MET A 30 -4.09 2.49 13.69
CA MET A 30 -2.79 3.03 13.33
C MET A 30 -2.91 4.46 12.80
N PHE A 31 -3.91 4.75 11.96
CA PHE A 31 -4.09 6.08 11.40
C PHE A 31 -4.64 7.06 12.43
N GLY A 32 -5.52 6.61 13.32
CA GLY A 32 -5.96 7.38 14.49
C GLY A 32 -4.81 7.73 15.44
N PHE A 33 -3.83 6.84 15.63
CA PHE A 33 -2.65 7.09 16.47
C PHE A 33 -1.78 8.25 15.97
N PHE A 34 -1.69 8.44 14.66
CA PHE A 34 -0.95 9.53 14.02
C PHE A 34 -1.79 10.79 13.78
N SER A 35 -3.12 10.70 13.88
CA SER A 35 -3.98 11.82 13.59
C SER A 35 -3.89 12.91 14.68
N ARG A 36 -4.30 14.12 14.32
CA ARG A 36 -4.39 15.27 15.25
C ARG A 36 -5.81 15.43 15.76
N ASN A 37 -6.76 15.16 14.86
CA ASN A 37 -8.19 15.26 14.97
C ASN A 37 -8.81 14.39 13.85
N ALA A 38 -10.12 14.18 13.89
CA ALA A 38 -10.83 13.35 12.92
C ALA A 38 -10.70 13.84 11.46
N VAL A 39 -10.63 15.16 11.24
CA VAL A 39 -10.44 15.74 9.89
C VAL A 39 -9.07 15.36 9.33
N HIS A 40 -8.03 15.44 10.15
CA HIS A 40 -6.69 15.05 9.76
C HIS A 40 -6.62 13.55 9.46
N GLU A 41 -7.28 12.71 10.27
CA GLU A 41 -7.37 11.27 10.05
C GLU A 41 -8.01 10.93 8.70
N HIS A 42 -9.15 11.57 8.40
CA HIS A 42 -9.88 11.37 7.15
C HIS A 42 -9.06 11.74 5.91
N LEU A 43 -8.22 12.78 6.00
CA LEU A 43 -7.38 13.24 4.88
C LEU A 43 -6.06 12.47 4.76
N MET A 44 -5.60 11.82 5.82
CA MET A 44 -4.28 11.18 5.84
C MET A 44 -4.25 9.93 4.95
N LEU A 45 -5.31 9.12 5.00
CA LEU A 45 -5.40 7.85 4.26
C LEU A 45 -5.32 8.02 2.74
N PRO A 46 -6.14 8.89 2.09
CA PRO A 46 -6.03 9.12 0.65
C PRO A 46 -4.66 9.66 0.23
N ASN A 47 -4.04 10.53 1.04
CA ASN A 47 -2.71 11.06 0.76
C ASN A 47 -1.62 9.99 0.88
N TYR A 48 -1.72 9.11 1.88
CA TYR A 48 -0.81 7.98 2.06
C TYR A 48 -0.96 6.95 0.94
N ALA A 49 -2.19 6.50 0.66
CA ALA A 49 -2.47 5.57 -0.43
C ALA A 49 -2.03 6.12 -1.78
N THR A 50 -2.27 7.41 -2.06
CA THR A 50 -1.79 8.06 -3.29
C THR A 50 -0.27 8.01 -3.41
N ALA A 51 0.46 8.27 -2.33
CA ALA A 51 1.91 8.29 -2.34
C ALA A 51 2.49 6.89 -2.54
N VAL A 52 1.98 5.88 -1.84
CA VAL A 52 2.38 4.47 -2.01
C VAL A 52 2.08 3.97 -3.43
N MET A 53 0.88 4.21 -3.94
CA MET A 53 0.48 3.76 -5.28
C MET A 53 1.29 4.44 -6.38
N ARG A 54 1.61 5.73 -6.26
CA ARG A 54 2.48 6.41 -7.22
C ARG A 54 3.88 5.81 -7.26
N ASP A 55 4.43 5.47 -6.10
CA ASP A 55 5.74 4.84 -6.01
C ASP A 55 5.72 3.44 -6.64
N ALA A 56 4.69 2.64 -6.35
CA ALA A 56 4.48 1.33 -6.97
C ALA A 56 4.28 1.41 -8.48
N VAL A 57 3.52 2.38 -9.00
CA VAL A 57 3.39 2.58 -10.46
C VAL A 57 4.73 2.92 -11.13
N GLN A 58 5.63 3.62 -10.43
CA GLN A 58 6.92 4.03 -10.98
C GLN A 58 8.02 2.96 -10.86
N HIS A 59 7.96 2.14 -9.82
CA HIS A 59 9.08 1.28 -9.41
C HIS A 59 8.69 -0.17 -9.15
N GLY A 60 7.45 -0.55 -9.45
CA GLY A 60 6.98 -1.91 -9.34
C GLY A 60 5.69 -2.07 -10.12
N ILE A 61 4.62 -2.43 -9.41
CA ILE A 61 3.33 -2.67 -10.03
C ILE A 61 2.19 -2.42 -9.05
N VAL A 62 1.04 -2.00 -9.59
CA VAL A 62 -0.22 -2.01 -8.85
C VAL A 62 -1.16 -2.93 -9.59
N GLU A 63 -1.64 -3.97 -8.92
CA GLU A 63 -2.61 -4.92 -9.43
C GLU A 63 -3.98 -4.58 -8.86
N VAL A 64 -5.03 -4.71 -9.67
CA VAL A 64 -6.40 -4.35 -9.30
C VAL A 64 -7.40 -5.40 -9.73
N ILE A 65 -8.53 -5.43 -9.02
CA ILE A 65 -9.74 -6.12 -9.44
C ILE A 65 -10.83 -5.07 -9.64
N ILE A 66 -11.46 -5.09 -10.82
CA ILE A 66 -12.52 -4.16 -11.21
C ILE A 66 -13.87 -4.89 -11.16
N ARG A 67 -14.87 -4.25 -10.55
CA ARG A 67 -16.27 -4.71 -10.58
C ARG A 67 -17.17 -3.49 -10.82
N ASN A 68 -18.17 -3.65 -11.67
CA ASN A 68 -19.13 -2.58 -12.01
C ASN A 68 -18.44 -1.27 -12.44
N GLY A 69 -17.37 -1.37 -13.24
CA GLY A 69 -16.64 -0.20 -13.76
C GLY A 69 -15.80 0.57 -12.73
N ARG A 70 -15.53 0.02 -11.54
CA ARG A 70 -14.63 0.62 -10.55
C ARG A 70 -13.68 -0.38 -9.92
N VAL A 71 -12.52 0.09 -9.46
CA VAL A 71 -11.62 -0.71 -8.63
C VAL A 71 -12.30 -1.05 -7.29
N VAL A 72 -12.26 -2.34 -6.93
CA VAL A 72 -12.80 -2.85 -5.65
C VAL A 72 -11.75 -3.52 -4.79
N ALA A 73 -10.59 -3.88 -5.36
CA ALA A 73 -9.44 -4.34 -4.61
C ALA A 73 -8.16 -3.93 -5.35
N SER A 74 -7.09 -3.67 -4.61
CA SER A 74 -5.78 -3.38 -5.18
C SER A 74 -4.63 -3.83 -4.29
N ALA A 75 -3.52 -4.24 -4.92
CA ALA A 75 -2.25 -4.57 -4.28
C ALA A 75 -1.13 -3.74 -4.91
N SER A 76 -0.40 -2.98 -4.10
CA SER A 76 0.72 -2.12 -4.52
C SER A 76 2.04 -2.76 -4.12
N TRP A 77 2.83 -3.11 -5.12
CA TRP A 77 4.09 -3.83 -4.96
C TRP A 77 5.26 -2.99 -5.49
N LEU A 78 6.40 -3.01 -4.80
CA LEU A 78 7.67 -2.53 -5.34
C LEU A 78 8.49 -3.72 -5.86
N ALA A 79 9.10 -3.56 -7.04
CA ALA A 79 9.92 -4.60 -7.62
C ALA A 79 11.28 -4.71 -6.90
N PRO A 80 11.88 -5.92 -6.88
CA PRO A 80 13.24 -6.08 -6.40
C PRO A 80 14.20 -5.24 -7.23
N GLY A 81 15.13 -4.55 -6.57
CA GLY A 81 16.18 -3.77 -7.23
C GLY A 81 17.48 -3.81 -6.44
N ASP A 82 18.56 -3.32 -7.05
CA ASP A 82 19.89 -3.31 -6.43
C ASP A 82 19.88 -2.55 -5.10
N ALA A 83 20.29 -3.25 -4.05
CA ALA A 83 20.24 -2.74 -2.69
C ALA A 83 21.38 -1.74 -2.40
N PRO A 84 21.17 -0.81 -1.44
CA PRO A 84 19.89 -0.45 -0.87
C PRO A 84 19.32 0.71 -1.66
N ARG A 85 18.15 0.57 -2.29
CA ARG A 85 17.31 1.76 -2.51
C ARG A 85 16.95 2.23 -1.10
N PRO A 86 17.56 3.32 -0.61
CA PRO A 86 17.45 3.60 0.80
C PRO A 86 15.98 3.83 1.12
N TRP A 87 15.55 3.25 2.24
CA TRP A 87 14.42 3.64 3.08
C TRP A 87 13.99 5.11 2.95
N LEU A 88 14.85 6.05 2.54
CA LEU A 88 14.55 7.39 2.02
C LEU A 88 13.40 7.50 0.99
N GLN A 89 12.99 6.43 0.28
CA GLN A 89 11.81 6.47 -0.61
C GLN A 89 10.50 6.10 0.11
N GLU A 90 10.51 5.07 0.96
CA GLU A 90 9.46 4.87 1.98
C GLU A 90 9.37 6.05 2.95
N LEU A 91 10.50 6.70 3.24
CA LEU A 91 10.58 7.93 4.01
C LEU A 91 10.10 9.09 3.16
N ARG A 92 10.23 9.11 1.82
CA ARG A 92 9.66 10.18 0.95
C ARG A 92 8.17 10.06 0.78
N VAL A 93 7.65 8.83 0.66
CA VAL A 93 6.22 8.52 0.78
C VAL A 93 5.76 8.90 2.18
N SER A 94 6.46 8.44 3.22
CA SER A 94 6.22 8.84 4.60
C SER A 94 6.42 10.33 4.86
N ILE A 95 7.23 11.08 4.09
CA ILE A 95 7.55 12.54 4.20
C ILE A 95 6.53 13.39 3.45
N ARG A 96 6.10 12.96 2.25
CA ARG A 96 4.96 13.56 1.53
C ARG A 96 3.66 13.32 2.29
N SER A 97 3.50 12.15 2.91
CA SER A 97 2.48 11.83 3.91
C SER A 97 2.84 12.38 5.31
N ALA A 98 4.10 12.79 5.55
CA ALA A 98 4.57 13.22 6.88
C ALA A 98 4.04 14.57 7.26
N ARG A 99 3.55 15.38 6.31
CA ARG A 99 2.76 16.54 6.72
C ARG A 99 1.62 16.14 7.65
N GLY A 100 1.13 14.90 7.57
CA GLY A 100 0.28 14.31 8.59
C GLY A 100 1.01 13.75 9.81
N LEU A 101 1.98 12.83 9.63
CA LEU A 101 2.71 12.22 10.76
C LEU A 101 3.53 13.21 11.63
N LEU A 102 4.24 14.16 11.03
CA LEU A 102 5.00 15.23 11.73
C LEU A 102 4.07 16.19 12.48
N LYS A 103 2.82 16.28 12.03
CA LYS A 103 1.79 17.05 12.69
C LYS A 103 1.13 16.23 13.81
N GLY A 104 1.02 14.90 13.71
CA GLY A 104 0.38 14.03 14.69
C GLY A 104 0.78 14.19 16.15
N ARG A 105 -0.14 13.87 17.08
CA ARG A 105 0.10 13.95 18.54
C ARG A 105 1.31 13.10 18.99
N ASN A 106 1.57 11.98 18.31
CA ASN A 106 2.60 11.01 18.68
C ASN A 106 3.84 11.04 17.77
N ARG A 107 4.17 12.16 17.12
CA ARG A 107 5.24 12.26 16.10
C ARG A 107 6.55 11.57 16.46
N LEU A 108 7.06 11.75 17.69
CA LEU A 108 8.35 11.20 18.12
C LEU A 108 8.28 9.67 18.27
N LYS A 109 7.18 9.16 18.80
CA LYS A 109 6.92 7.71 18.90
C LYS A 109 6.74 7.10 17.51
N GLY A 110 6.07 7.83 16.61
CA GLY A 110 5.93 7.44 15.20
C GLY A 110 7.25 7.31 14.46
N ILE A 111 8.13 8.31 14.58
CA ILE A 111 9.46 8.27 13.98
C ILE A 111 10.26 7.08 14.52
N LYS A 112 10.22 6.84 15.84
CA LYS A 112 10.91 5.69 16.45
C LYS A 112 10.34 4.34 15.97
N LEU A 113 9.02 4.24 15.80
CA LEU A 113 8.38 3.03 15.28
C LEU A 113 8.84 2.76 13.85
N LEU A 114 8.78 3.78 12.98
CA LEU A 114 9.22 3.66 11.59
C LEU A 114 10.71 3.31 11.49
N ASP A 115 11.57 3.92 12.32
CA ASP A 115 12.99 3.59 12.39
C ASP A 115 13.25 2.15 12.88
N ALA A 116 12.48 1.68 13.86
CA ALA A 116 12.57 0.30 14.35
C ALA A 116 12.13 -0.71 13.30
N MET A 117 11.05 -0.42 12.56
CA MET A 117 10.59 -1.23 11.43
C MET A 117 11.66 -1.26 10.34
N ALA A 118 12.18 -0.09 9.92
CA ALA A 118 13.23 0.06 8.92
C ALA A 118 14.46 -0.81 9.22
N LYS A 119 14.89 -0.89 10.48
CA LYS A 119 16.04 -1.71 10.91
C LYS A 119 15.81 -3.23 10.78
N LYS A 120 14.56 -3.66 10.68
CA LYS A 120 14.17 -5.08 10.56
C LYS A 120 13.86 -5.49 9.13
N HIS A 121 13.80 -4.56 8.17
CA HIS A 121 13.55 -4.92 6.76
C HIS A 121 14.64 -5.86 6.22
N PRO A 122 14.25 -6.86 5.40
CA PRO A 122 15.20 -7.70 4.71
C PRO A 122 16.16 -6.87 3.84
N LYS A 123 17.43 -7.28 3.82
CA LYS A 123 18.47 -6.61 3.01
C LYS A 123 18.59 -7.20 1.60
N GLU A 124 18.13 -8.43 1.42
CA GLU A 124 18.13 -9.11 0.13
C GLU A 124 17.09 -8.47 -0.81
N PRO A 125 17.32 -8.45 -2.14
CA PRO A 125 16.33 -7.98 -3.09
C PRO A 125 15.04 -8.83 -3.02
N HIS A 126 13.90 -8.17 -2.81
CA HIS A 126 12.60 -8.82 -2.69
C HIS A 126 11.50 -7.95 -3.30
N TRP A 127 10.39 -8.57 -3.67
CA TRP A 127 9.13 -7.87 -3.90
C TRP A 127 8.58 -7.37 -2.57
N TYR A 128 8.24 -6.09 -2.49
CA TYR A 128 7.71 -5.49 -1.27
C TYR A 128 6.24 -5.13 -1.41
N LEU A 129 5.38 -5.69 -0.55
CA LEU A 129 3.96 -5.35 -0.49
C LEU A 129 3.76 -4.07 0.33
N GLY A 130 3.62 -2.94 -0.36
CA GLY A 130 3.38 -1.66 0.30
C GLY A 130 1.95 -1.49 0.80
N LEU A 131 0.95 -1.92 0.01
CA LEU A 131 -0.46 -1.74 0.38
C LEU A 131 -1.36 -2.78 -0.27
N LEU A 132 -2.20 -3.45 0.52
CA LEU A 132 -3.26 -4.34 0.05
C LEU A 132 -4.60 -3.86 0.60
N GLY A 133 -5.50 -3.45 -0.28
CA GLY A 133 -6.80 -2.91 0.09
C GLY A 133 -7.93 -3.62 -0.64
N VAL A 134 -8.99 -3.96 0.09
CA VAL A 134 -10.27 -4.44 -0.48
C VAL A 134 -11.37 -3.53 0.03
N ASP A 135 -12.15 -2.96 -0.88
CA ASP A 135 -13.30 -2.12 -0.58
C ASP A 135 -14.23 -2.84 0.42
N PRO A 136 -14.69 -2.20 1.51
CA PRO A 136 -15.49 -2.85 2.54
C PRO A 136 -16.70 -3.65 2.02
N ALA A 137 -17.35 -3.18 0.95
CA ALA A 137 -18.50 -3.90 0.35
C ALA A 137 -18.11 -5.22 -0.37
N PHE A 138 -16.82 -5.47 -0.54
CA PHE A 138 -16.24 -6.62 -1.24
C PHE A 138 -15.30 -7.46 -0.37
N GLN A 139 -15.15 -7.11 0.91
CA GLN A 139 -14.40 -7.92 1.88
C GLN A 139 -15.10 -9.26 2.16
N GLY A 140 -14.34 -10.23 2.66
CA GLY A 140 -14.83 -11.60 2.91
C GLY A 140 -15.05 -12.46 1.66
N LYS A 141 -14.77 -11.92 0.46
CA LYS A 141 -14.96 -12.61 -0.84
C LYS A 141 -13.67 -13.17 -1.44
N GLY A 142 -12.59 -13.23 -0.68
CA GLY A 142 -11.29 -13.76 -1.13
C GLY A 142 -10.52 -12.88 -2.13
N LEU A 143 -10.93 -11.63 -2.39
CA LEU A 143 -10.29 -10.76 -3.38
C LEU A 143 -8.84 -10.37 -3.01
N GLY A 144 -8.60 -10.06 -1.73
CA GLY A 144 -7.25 -9.74 -1.25
C GLY A 144 -6.31 -10.95 -1.35
N GLY A 145 -6.81 -12.13 -1.00
CA GLY A 145 -6.08 -13.39 -1.19
C GLY A 145 -5.78 -13.66 -2.66
N ALA A 146 -6.74 -13.44 -3.57
CA ALA A 146 -6.51 -13.63 -5.00
C ALA A 146 -5.42 -12.70 -5.55
N LEU A 147 -5.40 -11.42 -5.16
CA LEU A 147 -4.32 -10.49 -5.54
C LEU A 147 -2.97 -10.94 -4.98
N LEU A 148 -2.94 -11.36 -3.72
CA LEU A 148 -1.71 -11.82 -3.08
C LEU A 148 -1.16 -13.08 -3.76
N THR A 149 -2.01 -14.10 -3.95
CA THR A 149 -1.66 -15.35 -4.63
C THR A 149 -1.14 -15.09 -6.04
N HIS A 150 -1.80 -14.22 -6.82
CA HIS A 150 -1.36 -13.89 -8.18
C HIS A 150 0.08 -13.38 -8.23
N ARG A 151 0.47 -12.46 -7.35
CA ARG A 151 1.85 -11.96 -7.30
C ARG A 151 2.81 -12.99 -6.74
N LEU A 152 2.42 -13.73 -5.70
CA LEU A 152 3.28 -14.75 -5.10
C LEU A 152 3.61 -15.87 -6.08
N GLU A 153 2.67 -16.29 -6.93
CA GLU A 153 2.93 -17.27 -8.00
C GLU A 153 4.02 -16.78 -8.98
N VAL A 154 4.03 -15.47 -9.31
CA VAL A 154 5.09 -14.87 -10.13
C VAL A 154 6.42 -14.83 -9.36
N CYS A 155 6.39 -14.51 -8.07
CA CYS A 155 7.59 -14.51 -7.23
C CYS A 155 8.21 -15.91 -7.13
N ASP A 156 7.38 -16.92 -6.88
CA ASP A 156 7.78 -18.32 -6.79
C ASP A 156 8.36 -18.82 -8.12
N ALA A 157 7.69 -18.52 -9.24
CA ALA A 157 8.14 -18.90 -10.59
C ALA A 157 9.47 -18.21 -10.99
N THR A 158 9.76 -17.04 -10.42
CA THR A 158 11.01 -16.30 -10.67
C THR A 158 12.05 -16.49 -9.57
N HIS A 159 11.78 -17.34 -8.57
CA HIS A 159 12.62 -17.56 -7.40
C HIS A 159 13.01 -16.27 -6.67
N MET A 160 12.10 -15.28 -6.65
CA MET A 160 12.29 -14.01 -5.98
C MET A 160 11.56 -13.99 -4.63
N PRO A 161 12.20 -13.55 -3.53
CA PRO A 161 11.53 -13.38 -2.25
C PRO A 161 10.44 -12.30 -2.32
N ALA A 162 9.45 -12.41 -1.44
CA ALA A 162 8.43 -11.40 -1.21
C ALA A 162 8.30 -11.09 0.29
N TYR A 163 8.05 -9.82 0.63
CA TYR A 163 7.87 -9.31 2.00
C TYR A 163 6.65 -8.40 2.09
#